data_AF-A0A399EFF9-F1
#
_entry.id   AF-A0A399EFF9-F1
#
_cell.length_a   1.000
_cell.length_b   1.000
_cell.length_c   1.000
_cell.angle_alpha   90.00
_cell.angle_beta   90.00
_cell.angle_gamma   90.00
#
_symmetry.space_group_name_H-M   'P 1'
#
loop_
_entity.id
_entity.type
_entity.pdbx_description
1 polymer ?
#
loop_
_entity_poly.entity_id
_entity_poly.type
_entity_poly.pdbx_seq_one_letter_code
_entity_poly.pdbx_strand_id
1 'polypeptide(L)'
;MRRLWIGFFGVLLAACSNAPQPSEVGAQALRPAGSPDVAIFVVSGRCGVGTCSAPEQNWDYLGPQGTGQAVAQAFQALGYSTRVYSYSAHLRSHYSSISRKTEPGFLELEAQFKAVVQSWVNGFSNPTRIALVGHSHGTNWTHNLTRIYGAVRFAYVIDLDGICYLWEDDNAPYFRDYYAQNGNPWGVDISDSCDAIPVKRWYGTSYYNAKDVAFANTTYNLEVQSKRVFLRREGQQGGDVEPQGETNFAYDYTANRRTNGSTTGIYTYVSSSEGHNQVDEPGSQALAWVEGQIQRLGLP
;
A
#
# COMPACT_ATOMS: atom_id res chain seq x y z
N MET A 1 70.51 -28.72 56.96
CA MET A 1 69.11 -28.90 56.51
C MET A 1 68.70 -27.69 55.68
N ARG A 2 68.18 -27.93 54.45
CA ARG A 2 67.09 -27.19 53.74
C ARG A 2 67.25 -25.66 53.60
N ARG A 3 67.09 -24.99 52.45
CA ARG A 3 66.57 -25.29 51.10
C ARG A 3 67.03 -24.11 50.21
N LEU A 4 67.63 -24.36 49.04
CA LEU A 4 67.82 -23.35 48.00
C LEU A 4 66.55 -23.30 47.14
N TRP A 5 65.93 -22.13 47.01
CA TRP A 5 64.82 -21.89 46.09
C TRP A 5 65.37 -21.46 44.73
N ILE A 6 65.12 -22.27 43.70
CA ILE A 6 65.39 -21.93 42.31
C ILE A 6 64.15 -21.20 41.78
N GLY A 7 64.28 -19.92 41.49
CA GLY A 7 63.25 -19.13 40.83
C GLY A 7 63.25 -19.40 39.33
N PHE A 8 62.15 -19.95 38.82
CA PHE A 8 61.88 -20.11 37.39
C PHE A 8 61.50 -18.75 36.78
N PHE A 9 62.32 -18.25 35.85
CA PHE A 9 61.98 -17.10 35.02
C PHE A 9 61.06 -17.58 33.89
N GLY A 10 59.77 -17.27 33.98
CA GLY A 10 58.81 -17.47 32.90
C GLY A 10 58.99 -16.41 31.82
N VAL A 11 59.38 -16.83 30.62
CA VAL A 11 59.37 -15.99 29.42
C VAL A 11 57.93 -15.84 28.96
N LEU A 12 57.35 -14.65 29.15
CA LEU A 12 56.06 -14.26 28.58
C LEU A 12 56.27 -13.92 27.10
N LEU A 13 55.88 -14.84 26.22
CA LEU A 13 55.72 -14.59 24.79
C LEU A 13 54.52 -13.66 24.58
N ALA A 14 54.78 -12.40 24.24
CA ALA A 14 53.76 -11.46 23.78
C ALA A 14 53.27 -11.89 22.40
N ALA A 15 52.16 -12.62 22.35
CA ALA A 15 51.42 -12.85 21.11
C ALA A 15 50.69 -11.55 20.75
N CYS A 16 51.19 -10.83 19.73
CA CYS A 16 50.41 -9.81 19.03
C CYS A 16 49.21 -10.51 18.39
N SER A 17 48.09 -10.51 19.09
CA SER A 17 46.79 -10.84 18.51
C SER A 17 46.47 -9.73 17.51
N ASN A 18 46.48 -10.07 16.22
CA ASN A 18 45.90 -9.21 15.20
C ASN A 18 44.46 -8.95 15.59
N ALA A 19 44.19 -7.74 16.10
CA ALA A 19 42.82 -7.29 16.30
C ALA A 19 42.11 -7.41 14.95
N PRO A 20 40.94 -8.07 14.87
CA PRO A 20 40.17 -8.10 13.64
C PRO A 20 39.91 -6.65 13.24
N GLN A 21 40.40 -6.27 12.06
CA GLN A 21 40.08 -4.98 11.47
C GLN A 21 38.55 -4.87 11.43
N PRO A 22 37.97 -3.74 11.86
CA PRO A 22 36.55 -3.50 11.64
C PRO A 22 36.32 -3.70 10.15
N SER A 23 35.45 -4.64 9.79
CA SER A 23 34.96 -4.77 8.44
C SER A 23 34.46 -3.39 8.06
N GLU A 24 35.11 -2.70 7.12
CA GLU A 24 34.52 -1.53 6.51
C GLU A 24 33.15 -1.97 6.04
N VAL A 25 32.11 -1.41 6.64
CA VAL A 25 30.74 -1.57 6.15
C VAL A 25 30.80 -0.90 4.79
N GLY A 26 31.08 -1.72 3.76
CA GLY A 26 31.32 -1.24 2.41
C GLY A 26 30.18 -0.32 2.02
N ALA A 27 30.53 0.85 1.46
CA ALA A 27 29.55 1.82 1.00
C ALA A 27 28.47 1.09 0.18
N GLN A 28 27.22 1.13 0.66
CA GLN A 28 26.11 0.46 0.00
C GLN A 28 26.06 0.93 -1.46
N ALA A 29 25.98 -0.02 -2.38
CA ALA A 29 25.97 0.26 -3.81
C ALA A 29 24.87 1.26 -4.17
N LEU A 30 25.07 2.02 -5.25
CA LEU A 30 23.98 2.78 -5.85
C LEU A 30 23.08 1.83 -6.66
N ARG A 31 21.78 2.14 -6.74
CA ARG A 31 20.88 1.42 -7.65
C ARG A 31 21.36 1.54 -9.10
N PRO A 32 21.06 0.56 -9.98
CA PRO A 32 21.50 0.59 -11.38
C PRO A 32 21.13 1.90 -12.11
N ALA A 33 21.99 2.34 -13.02
CA ALA A 33 21.70 3.49 -13.87
C ALA A 33 20.42 3.23 -14.70
N GLY A 34 19.54 4.23 -14.77
CA GLY A 34 18.25 4.12 -15.46
C GLY A 34 17.10 3.56 -14.61
N SER A 35 17.35 3.14 -13.36
CA SER A 35 16.28 2.84 -12.40
C SER A 35 15.51 4.12 -12.03
N PRO A 36 14.16 4.08 -11.99
CA PRO A 36 13.36 5.25 -11.66
C PRO A 36 13.63 5.72 -10.23
N ASP A 37 13.38 6.99 -9.93
CA ASP A 37 13.35 7.49 -8.56
C ASP A 37 12.10 6.99 -7.83
N VAL A 38 10.98 6.86 -8.55
CA VAL A 38 9.70 6.38 -8.01
C VAL A 38 9.09 5.28 -8.89
N ALA A 39 8.78 4.13 -8.29
CA ALA A 39 7.92 3.12 -8.91
C ALA A 39 6.51 3.23 -8.31
N ILE A 40 5.51 3.40 -9.18
CA ILE A 40 4.11 3.66 -8.85
C ILE A 40 3.29 2.43 -9.26
N PHE A 41 2.64 1.78 -8.30
CA PHE A 41 1.75 0.65 -8.54
C PHE A 41 0.32 1.12 -8.37
N VAL A 42 -0.49 0.96 -9.41
CA VAL A 42 -1.86 1.46 -9.49
C VAL A 42 -2.81 0.28 -9.56
N VAL A 43 -3.81 0.25 -8.70
CA VAL A 43 -4.80 -0.83 -8.66
C VAL A 43 -6.18 -0.23 -8.84
N SER A 44 -6.76 -0.54 -10.00
CA SER A 44 -8.14 -0.20 -10.32
C SER A 44 -9.11 -0.95 -9.43
N GLY A 45 -10.30 -0.37 -9.25
CA GLY A 45 -11.33 -0.89 -8.37
C GLY A 45 -12.22 -1.97 -8.99
N ARG A 46 -13.25 -2.31 -8.21
CA ARG A 46 -14.35 -3.16 -8.64
C ARG A 46 -15.20 -2.42 -9.67
N CYS A 47 -15.63 -3.10 -10.73
CA CYS A 47 -16.62 -2.52 -11.63
C CYS A 47 -17.99 -2.41 -10.94
N GLY A 48 -18.88 -1.55 -11.47
CA GLY A 48 -20.11 -1.15 -10.77
C GLY A 48 -21.11 -2.30 -10.56
N VAL A 49 -21.74 -2.35 -9.37
CA VAL A 49 -22.82 -3.30 -9.04
C VAL A 49 -23.94 -3.19 -10.07
N GLY A 50 -24.38 -4.33 -10.64
CA GLY A 50 -25.45 -4.37 -11.64
C GLY A 50 -25.05 -3.95 -13.05
N THR A 51 -23.83 -3.41 -13.24
CA THR A 51 -23.29 -3.04 -14.56
C THR A 51 -22.27 -4.05 -15.09
N CYS A 52 -21.73 -4.88 -14.21
CA CYS A 52 -20.77 -5.94 -14.52
C CYS A 52 -20.88 -7.12 -13.56
N SER A 53 -20.30 -8.24 -13.94
CA SER A 53 -20.05 -9.41 -13.09
C SER A 53 -18.66 -9.30 -12.47
N ALA A 54 -18.57 -8.67 -11.31
CA ALA A 54 -17.35 -8.64 -10.52
C ALA A 54 -17.14 -9.99 -9.77
N PRO A 55 -15.89 -10.43 -9.56
CA PRO A 55 -14.66 -9.75 -9.97
C PRO A 55 -14.20 -10.11 -11.40
N GLU A 56 -14.86 -11.03 -12.11
CA GLU A 56 -14.44 -11.52 -13.43
C GLU A 56 -14.38 -10.44 -14.52
N GLN A 57 -15.18 -9.40 -14.41
CA GLN A 57 -15.20 -8.28 -15.35
C GLN A 57 -14.45 -7.05 -14.84
N ASN A 58 -13.85 -7.10 -13.65
CA ASN A 58 -12.96 -6.04 -13.17
C ASN A 58 -11.84 -5.83 -14.19
N TRP A 59 -11.39 -4.59 -14.36
CA TRP A 59 -10.38 -4.25 -15.37
C TRP A 59 -9.54 -3.07 -14.92
N ASP A 60 -8.35 -2.91 -15.52
CA ASP A 60 -7.51 -1.75 -15.26
C ASP A 60 -8.04 -0.53 -16.04
N TYR A 61 -8.88 0.27 -15.39
CA TYR A 61 -9.40 1.51 -15.96
C TYR A 61 -8.56 2.73 -15.57
N LEU A 62 -7.91 2.74 -14.41
CA LEU A 62 -7.04 3.83 -13.95
C LEU A 62 -5.83 4.03 -14.87
N GLY A 63 -5.29 2.94 -15.42
CA GLY A 63 -4.21 2.97 -16.41
C GLY A 63 -4.57 3.79 -17.67
N PRO A 64 -5.54 3.32 -18.49
CA PRO A 64 -5.94 4.03 -19.71
C PRO A 64 -6.61 5.38 -19.47
N GLN A 65 -7.26 5.58 -18.32
CA GLN A 65 -7.85 6.87 -17.94
C GLN A 65 -6.79 7.93 -17.63
N GLY A 66 -5.59 7.52 -17.21
CA GLY A 66 -4.45 8.42 -16.97
C GLY A 66 -4.23 8.79 -15.50
N THR A 67 -4.94 8.18 -14.56
CA THR A 67 -4.82 8.47 -13.11
C THR A 67 -3.41 8.23 -12.60
N GLY A 68 -2.84 7.07 -12.93
CA GLY A 68 -1.45 6.75 -12.57
C GLY A 68 -0.43 7.70 -13.19
N GLN A 69 -0.73 8.20 -14.41
CA GLN A 69 0.12 9.14 -15.12
C GLN A 69 0.06 10.55 -14.49
N ALA A 70 -1.08 11.00 -13.98
CA ALA A 70 -1.19 12.26 -13.24
C ALA A 70 -0.36 12.23 -11.94
N VAL A 71 -0.45 11.13 -11.18
CA VAL A 71 0.41 10.92 -10.00
C VAL A 71 1.90 10.92 -10.38
N ALA A 72 2.25 10.26 -11.49
CA ALA A 72 3.62 10.27 -12.02
C ALA A 72 4.09 11.69 -12.39
N GLN A 73 3.22 12.50 -13.00
CA GLN A 73 3.51 13.88 -13.37
C GLN A 73 3.78 14.76 -12.15
N ALA A 74 3.08 14.54 -11.03
CA ALA A 74 3.34 15.27 -9.79
C ALA A 74 4.77 15.04 -9.26
N PHE A 75 5.28 13.80 -9.32
CA PHE A 75 6.68 13.52 -8.97
C PHE A 75 7.67 14.06 -10.02
N GLN A 76 7.32 13.97 -11.31
CA GLN A 76 8.16 14.51 -12.39
C GLN A 76 8.30 16.03 -12.32
N ALA A 77 7.26 16.74 -11.87
CA ALA A 77 7.31 18.18 -11.62
C ALA A 77 8.32 18.57 -10.52
N LEU A 78 8.66 17.63 -9.64
CA LEU A 78 9.73 17.77 -8.64
C LEU A 78 11.11 17.33 -9.16
N GLY A 79 11.22 16.92 -10.42
CA GLY A 79 12.46 16.46 -11.05
C GLY A 79 12.75 14.96 -10.90
N TYR A 80 11.81 14.15 -10.42
CA TYR A 80 11.99 12.71 -10.26
C TYR A 80 11.61 11.92 -11.51
N SER A 81 12.41 10.92 -11.84
CA SER A 81 12.04 9.91 -12.85
C SER A 81 11.06 8.90 -12.26
N THR A 82 10.05 8.51 -13.04
CA THR A 82 8.96 7.65 -12.56
C THR A 82 8.71 6.47 -13.48
N ARG A 83 8.13 5.40 -12.92
CA ARG A 83 7.62 4.25 -13.66
C ARG A 83 6.28 3.80 -13.10
N VAL A 84 5.28 3.67 -13.95
CA VAL A 84 3.91 3.29 -13.57
C VAL A 84 3.64 1.84 -13.98
N TYR A 85 3.03 1.09 -13.08
CA TYR A 85 2.49 -0.25 -13.30
C TYR A 85 1.02 -0.25 -12.89
N SER A 86 0.14 -0.86 -13.69
CA SER A 86 -1.30 -0.83 -13.45
C SER A 86 -1.91 -2.23 -13.46
N TYR A 87 -2.91 -2.42 -12.60
CA TYR A 87 -3.51 -3.71 -12.26
C TYR A 87 -5.01 -3.56 -12.06
N SER A 88 -5.71 -4.68 -12.23
CA SER A 88 -7.15 -4.80 -11.96
C SER A 88 -7.41 -5.38 -10.57
N ALA A 89 -8.58 -5.08 -10.00
CA ALA A 89 -9.01 -5.67 -8.72
C ALA A 89 -9.40 -7.14 -8.87
N HIS A 90 -8.43 -8.04 -8.92
CA HIS A 90 -8.65 -9.48 -8.95
C HIS A 90 -7.44 -10.21 -8.38
N LEU A 91 -7.61 -11.39 -7.78
CA LEU A 91 -6.49 -12.12 -7.16
C LEU A 91 -5.41 -12.53 -8.19
N ARG A 92 -5.82 -13.01 -9.36
CA ARG A 92 -4.95 -13.52 -10.44
C ARG A 92 -5.20 -12.80 -11.77
N SER A 93 -4.34 -12.97 -12.77
CA SER A 93 -4.70 -12.56 -14.14
C SER A 93 -6.02 -13.20 -14.59
N HIS A 94 -6.85 -12.42 -15.29
CA HIS A 94 -8.12 -12.88 -15.84
C HIS A 94 -8.46 -12.13 -17.13
N TYR A 95 -9.41 -12.65 -17.91
CA TYR A 95 -9.92 -11.93 -19.07
C TYR A 95 -11.15 -11.09 -18.67
N SER A 96 -11.09 -9.78 -18.86
CA SER A 96 -12.28 -8.93 -18.69
C SER A 96 -12.99 -8.72 -20.03
N SER A 97 -14.28 -9.01 -20.07
CA SER A 97 -15.10 -8.72 -21.25
C SER A 97 -15.37 -7.23 -21.46
N ILE A 98 -15.13 -6.38 -20.46
CA ILE A 98 -15.29 -4.92 -20.59
C ILE A 98 -14.12 -4.33 -21.38
N SER A 99 -12.89 -4.57 -20.92
CA SER A 99 -11.68 -4.10 -21.60
C SER A 99 -11.24 -4.98 -22.78
N ARG A 100 -11.83 -6.18 -22.90
CA ARG A 100 -11.57 -7.18 -23.94
C ARG A 100 -10.12 -7.66 -24.00
N LYS A 101 -9.41 -7.63 -22.87
CA LYS A 101 -8.03 -8.10 -22.75
C LYS A 101 -7.83 -8.90 -21.46
N THR A 102 -6.70 -9.60 -21.39
CA THR A 102 -6.22 -10.16 -20.12
C THR A 102 -5.70 -9.03 -19.25
N GLU A 103 -6.25 -8.93 -18.06
CA GLU A 103 -5.90 -7.94 -17.04
C GLU A 103 -5.01 -8.60 -15.99
N PRO A 104 -3.88 -7.99 -15.60
CA PRO A 104 -3.07 -8.50 -14.51
C PRO A 104 -3.77 -8.23 -13.16
N GLY A 105 -3.69 -9.20 -12.26
CA GLY A 105 -4.26 -9.13 -10.92
C GLY A 105 -3.18 -8.96 -9.84
N PHE A 106 -3.54 -9.28 -8.61
CA PHE A 106 -2.70 -9.11 -7.43
C PHE A 106 -1.44 -9.98 -7.45
N LEU A 107 -1.53 -11.23 -7.92
CA LEU A 107 -0.36 -12.11 -7.99
C LEU A 107 0.71 -11.56 -8.97
N GLU A 108 0.29 -10.96 -10.08
CA GLU A 108 1.18 -10.30 -11.03
C GLU A 108 1.75 -8.99 -10.47
N LEU A 109 0.94 -8.24 -9.74
CA LEU A 109 1.38 -7.09 -8.96
C LEU A 109 2.48 -7.48 -7.99
N GLU A 110 2.24 -8.50 -7.17
CA GLU A 110 3.18 -8.98 -6.15
C GLU A 110 4.49 -9.43 -6.79
N ALA A 111 4.44 -10.16 -7.90
CA ALA A 111 5.63 -10.59 -8.63
C ALA A 111 6.44 -9.39 -9.16
N GLN A 112 5.79 -8.40 -9.77
CA GLN A 112 6.44 -7.20 -10.26
C GLN A 112 7.01 -6.33 -9.12
N PHE A 113 6.29 -6.24 -8.00
CA PHE A 113 6.74 -5.56 -6.79
C PHE A 113 8.00 -6.21 -6.22
N LYS A 114 8.03 -7.54 -6.08
CA LYS A 114 9.23 -8.30 -5.65
C LYS A 114 10.42 -7.98 -6.55
N ALA A 115 10.22 -7.99 -7.87
CA ALA A 115 11.28 -7.70 -8.83
C ALA A 115 11.83 -6.26 -8.67
N VAL A 116 10.96 -5.27 -8.47
CA VAL A 116 11.36 -3.87 -8.21
C VAL A 116 12.13 -3.77 -6.90
N VAL A 117 11.64 -4.37 -5.82
CA VAL A 117 12.29 -4.34 -4.50
C VAL A 117 13.67 -4.96 -4.57
N GLN A 118 13.80 -6.14 -5.18
CA GLN A 118 15.07 -6.83 -5.34
C GLN A 118 16.06 -6.04 -6.21
N SER A 119 15.58 -5.43 -7.29
CA SER A 119 16.46 -4.84 -8.30
C SER A 119 16.85 -3.41 -7.98
N TRP A 120 15.98 -2.63 -7.31
CA TRP A 120 16.14 -1.19 -7.19
C TRP A 120 15.98 -0.63 -5.77
N VAL A 121 15.63 -1.45 -4.77
CA VAL A 121 15.40 -0.99 -3.39
C VAL A 121 16.39 -1.64 -2.41
N ASN A 122 16.42 -2.96 -2.34
CA ASN A 122 17.19 -3.66 -1.32
C ASN A 122 18.69 -3.53 -1.52
N GLY A 123 19.40 -3.12 -0.47
CA GLY A 123 20.86 -3.04 -0.45
C GLY A 123 21.46 -1.80 -1.13
N PHE A 124 20.62 -0.86 -1.58
CA PHE A 124 21.08 0.36 -2.24
C PHE A 124 21.03 1.58 -1.31
N SER A 125 22.04 2.44 -1.39
CA SER A 125 22.11 3.70 -0.61
C SER A 125 21.17 4.78 -1.15
N ASN A 126 20.79 4.70 -2.42
CA ASN A 126 19.80 5.56 -3.07
C ASN A 126 18.62 4.73 -3.64
N PRO A 127 17.79 4.07 -2.83
CA PRO A 127 16.80 3.13 -3.33
C PRO A 127 15.66 3.83 -4.08
N THR A 128 15.04 3.14 -5.05
CA THR A 128 13.76 3.56 -5.65
C THR A 128 12.71 3.69 -4.54
N ARG A 129 11.91 4.76 -4.57
CA ARG A 129 10.77 4.94 -3.68
C ARG A 129 9.53 4.27 -4.26
N ILE A 130 8.71 3.67 -3.39
CA ILE A 130 7.48 2.98 -3.81
C ILE A 130 6.27 3.85 -3.46
N ALA A 131 5.41 4.07 -4.44
CA ALA A 131 4.09 4.66 -4.26
C ALA A 131 3.02 3.65 -4.68
N LEU A 132 1.97 3.52 -3.87
CA LEU A 132 0.78 2.73 -4.19
C LEU A 132 -0.39 3.67 -4.43
N VAL A 133 -1.22 3.37 -5.43
CA VAL A 133 -2.46 4.08 -5.73
C VAL A 133 -3.56 3.03 -5.86
N GLY A 134 -4.62 3.13 -5.07
CA GLY A 134 -5.78 2.25 -5.15
C GLY A 134 -7.05 3.06 -5.29
N HIS A 135 -8.01 2.59 -6.10
CA HIS A 135 -9.38 3.11 -6.09
C HIS A 135 -10.37 2.04 -5.65
N SER A 136 -11.39 2.38 -4.86
CA SER A 136 -12.43 1.44 -4.43
C SER A 136 -11.84 0.17 -3.81
N HIS A 137 -12.16 -1.02 -4.34
CA HIS A 137 -11.54 -2.30 -3.95
C HIS A 137 -10.01 -2.35 -4.14
N GLY A 138 -9.46 -1.55 -5.06
CA GLY A 138 -8.02 -1.44 -5.28
C GLY A 138 -7.25 -1.01 -4.03
N THR A 139 -7.88 -0.25 -3.11
CA THR A 139 -7.25 0.15 -1.84
C THR A 139 -7.04 -1.03 -0.89
N ASN A 140 -7.91 -2.05 -0.91
CA ASN A 140 -7.66 -3.27 -0.12
C ASN A 140 -6.42 -4.02 -0.64
N TRP A 141 -6.24 -4.10 -1.96
CA TRP A 141 -5.03 -4.73 -2.55
C TRP A 141 -3.76 -3.97 -2.17
N THR A 142 -3.76 -2.63 -2.28
CA THR A 142 -2.58 -1.82 -1.93
C THR A 142 -2.26 -1.89 -0.45
N HIS A 143 -3.27 -1.80 0.44
CA HIS A 143 -3.05 -1.92 1.88
C HIS A 143 -2.58 -3.32 2.28
N ASN A 144 -3.16 -4.38 1.72
CA ASN A 144 -2.68 -5.73 1.96
C ASN A 144 -1.24 -5.93 1.47
N LEU A 145 -0.83 -5.32 0.37
CA LEU A 145 0.58 -5.35 -0.04
C LEU A 145 1.49 -4.73 1.04
N THR A 146 1.10 -3.60 1.64
CA THR A 146 1.90 -3.01 2.74
C THR A 146 1.95 -3.90 3.98
N ARG A 147 0.89 -4.66 4.25
CA ARG A 147 0.78 -5.61 5.37
C ARG A 147 1.69 -6.83 5.15
N ILE A 148 1.71 -7.37 3.93
CA ILE A 148 2.57 -8.49 3.54
C ILE A 148 4.04 -8.09 3.61
N TYR A 149 4.37 -6.90 3.08
CA TYR A 149 5.74 -6.41 2.98
C TYR A 149 6.09 -5.39 4.06
N GLY A 150 5.85 -5.75 5.32
CA GLY A 150 6.08 -4.89 6.49
C GLY A 150 7.52 -4.35 6.61
N ALA A 151 8.51 -5.01 6.00
CA ALA A 151 9.91 -4.58 6.00
C ALA A 151 10.24 -3.57 4.89
N VAL A 152 9.42 -3.45 3.84
CA VAL A 152 9.63 -2.51 2.73
C VAL A 152 8.99 -1.18 3.09
N ARG A 153 9.72 -0.08 2.89
CA ARG A 153 9.18 1.27 3.12
C ARG A 153 8.41 1.76 1.89
N PHE A 154 7.15 2.13 2.12
CA PHE A 154 6.31 2.79 1.14
C PHE A 154 6.38 4.30 1.37
N ALA A 155 6.73 5.06 0.33
CA ALA A 155 6.77 6.52 0.41
C ALA A 155 5.33 7.07 0.45
N TYR A 156 4.46 6.54 -0.40
CA TYR A 156 3.07 6.94 -0.52
C TYR A 156 2.15 5.73 -0.62
N VAL A 157 1.01 5.80 0.06
CA VAL A 157 -0.19 5.00 -0.21
C VAL A 157 -1.33 5.99 -0.44
N ILE A 158 -1.87 5.97 -1.65
CA ILE A 158 -2.86 6.93 -2.13
C ILE A 158 -4.17 6.19 -2.33
N ASP A 159 -5.17 6.56 -1.54
CA ASP A 159 -6.47 5.92 -1.53
C ASP A 159 -7.47 6.84 -2.20
N LEU A 160 -8.05 6.38 -3.30
CA LEU A 160 -9.09 7.06 -4.04
C LEU A 160 -10.42 6.39 -3.68
N ASP A 161 -11.09 6.92 -2.68
CA ASP A 161 -12.40 6.47 -2.19
C ASP A 161 -12.45 4.95 -1.94
N GLY A 162 -11.68 4.50 -0.95
CA GLY A 162 -11.52 3.08 -0.63
C GLY A 162 -12.77 2.42 -0.08
N ILE A 163 -13.06 1.18 -0.51
CA ILE A 163 -14.27 0.46 -0.09
C ILE A 163 -13.97 -1.01 0.17
N CYS A 164 -14.54 -1.56 1.25
CA CYS A 164 -14.48 -3.01 1.55
C CYS A 164 -15.78 -3.76 1.21
N TYR A 165 -16.90 -3.07 1.03
CA TYR A 165 -18.19 -3.69 0.69
C TYR A 165 -18.08 -4.67 -0.49
N LEU A 166 -18.59 -5.90 -0.33
CA LEU A 166 -18.51 -7.04 -1.28
C LEU A 166 -17.10 -7.58 -1.57
N TRP A 167 -16.04 -7.03 -0.99
CA TRP A 167 -14.67 -7.50 -1.25
C TRP A 167 -14.50 -8.98 -0.95
N GLU A 168 -14.90 -9.41 0.24
CA GLU A 168 -14.69 -10.78 0.70
C GLU A 168 -15.55 -11.75 -0.09
N ASP A 169 -16.82 -11.41 -0.34
CA ASP A 169 -17.72 -12.22 -1.15
C ASP A 169 -17.22 -12.41 -2.58
N ASP A 170 -16.81 -11.32 -3.24
CA ASP A 170 -16.30 -11.34 -4.62
C ASP A 170 -15.02 -12.20 -4.72
N ASN A 171 -14.13 -12.13 -3.71
CA ASN A 171 -12.81 -12.76 -3.78
C ASN A 171 -12.73 -14.14 -3.09
N ALA A 172 -13.67 -14.49 -2.21
CA ALA A 172 -13.70 -15.75 -1.46
C ALA A 172 -13.48 -17.02 -2.31
N PRO A 173 -14.16 -17.23 -3.46
CA PRO A 173 -13.92 -18.43 -4.26
C PRO A 173 -12.47 -18.51 -4.76
N TYR A 174 -11.86 -17.39 -5.13
CA TYR A 174 -10.49 -17.35 -5.65
C TYR A 174 -9.45 -17.60 -4.55
N PHE A 175 -9.64 -17.00 -3.38
CA PHE A 175 -8.77 -17.26 -2.23
C PHE A 175 -8.89 -18.70 -1.75
N ARG A 176 -10.10 -19.24 -1.64
CA ARG A 176 -10.32 -20.65 -1.27
C ARG A 176 -9.60 -21.58 -2.24
N ASP A 177 -9.77 -21.36 -3.54
CA ASP A 177 -9.14 -22.20 -4.57
C ASP A 177 -7.61 -22.07 -4.55
N TYR A 178 -7.10 -20.85 -4.37
CA TYR A 178 -5.65 -20.60 -4.27
C TYR A 178 -5.04 -21.24 -3.00
N TYR A 179 -5.68 -21.06 -1.84
CA TYR A 179 -5.23 -21.62 -0.57
C TYR A 179 -5.30 -23.15 -0.54
N ALA A 180 -6.30 -23.75 -1.18
CA ALA A 180 -6.37 -25.21 -1.31
C ALA A 180 -5.16 -25.78 -2.09
N GLN A 181 -4.62 -25.02 -3.04
CA GLN A 181 -3.50 -25.46 -3.88
C GLN A 181 -2.13 -25.08 -3.31
N ASN A 182 -2.01 -23.91 -2.68
CA ASN A 182 -0.72 -23.30 -2.34
C ASN A 182 -0.52 -23.07 -0.83
N GLY A 183 -1.57 -23.24 -0.03
CA GLY A 183 -1.63 -22.68 1.32
C GLY A 183 -1.65 -21.14 1.30
N ASN A 184 -1.54 -20.51 2.47
CA ASN A 184 -1.36 -19.06 2.59
C ASN A 184 0.14 -18.71 2.56
N PRO A 185 0.65 -18.05 1.50
CA PRO A 185 2.07 -17.74 1.38
C PRO A 185 2.51 -16.45 2.11
N TRP A 186 1.57 -15.66 2.62
CA TRP A 186 1.82 -14.26 2.97
C TRP A 186 2.07 -14.01 4.47
N GLY A 187 1.92 -15.02 5.32
CA GLY A 187 2.05 -14.89 6.77
C GLY A 187 0.96 -14.04 7.44
N VAL A 188 0.06 -13.45 6.65
CA VAL A 188 -1.18 -12.78 7.04
C VAL A 188 -2.29 -13.26 6.12
N ASP A 189 -3.51 -13.38 6.63
CA ASP A 189 -4.68 -13.63 5.80
C ASP A 189 -5.11 -12.30 5.15
N ILE A 190 -5.04 -12.24 3.82
CA ILE A 190 -5.46 -11.08 3.03
C ILE A 190 -6.84 -11.29 2.38
N SER A 191 -7.41 -12.49 2.52
CA SER A 191 -8.79 -12.76 2.14
C SER A 191 -9.78 -12.13 3.13
N ASP A 192 -9.37 -12.05 4.40
CA ASP A 192 -10.01 -11.29 5.47
C ASP A 192 -9.48 -9.84 5.47
N SER A 193 -10.28 -8.91 4.97
CA SER A 193 -9.90 -7.51 4.78
C SER A 193 -10.93 -6.52 5.32
N CYS A 194 -12.16 -6.95 5.57
CA CYS A 194 -13.20 -6.11 6.15
C CYS A 194 -13.25 -6.34 7.66
N ASP A 195 -13.11 -5.28 8.46
CA ASP A 195 -12.99 -5.36 9.92
C ASP A 195 -11.90 -6.33 10.44
N ALA A 196 -10.83 -6.50 9.66
CA ALA A 196 -9.77 -7.47 9.94
C ALA A 196 -8.69 -6.96 10.92
N ILE A 197 -8.50 -5.64 11.04
CA ILE A 197 -7.30 -5.07 11.67
C ILE A 197 -7.60 -4.49 13.05
N PRO A 198 -7.03 -5.02 14.14
CA PRO A 198 -7.18 -4.44 15.46
C PRO A 198 -6.38 -3.15 15.59
N VAL A 199 -7.05 -2.06 15.94
CA VAL A 199 -6.47 -0.75 16.23
C VAL A 199 -6.69 -0.41 17.70
N LYS A 200 -5.59 -0.17 18.40
CA LYS A 200 -5.64 0.19 19.83
C LYS A 200 -6.11 1.64 19.99
N ARG A 201 -7.10 1.84 20.84
CA ARG A 201 -7.63 3.15 21.26
C ARG A 201 -7.51 3.30 22.77
N TRP A 202 -7.79 4.50 23.28
CA TRP A 202 -7.72 4.79 24.71
C TRP A 202 -8.78 4.03 25.53
N TYR A 203 -9.88 3.60 24.92
CA TYR A 203 -11.00 2.90 25.55
C TYR A 203 -11.13 1.41 25.15
N GLY A 204 -10.14 0.83 24.47
CA GLY A 204 -10.17 -0.57 24.04
C GLY A 204 -9.55 -0.80 22.66
N THR A 205 -9.89 -1.93 22.05
CA THR A 205 -9.50 -2.27 20.67
C THR A 205 -10.73 -2.20 19.78
N SER A 206 -10.63 -1.49 18.67
CA SER A 206 -11.63 -1.48 17.60
C SER A 206 -11.04 -2.16 16.38
N TYR A 207 -11.89 -2.82 15.59
CA TYR A 207 -11.49 -3.42 14.34
C TYR A 207 -11.76 -2.46 13.18
N TYR A 208 -10.88 -2.49 12.19
CA TYR A 208 -10.90 -1.64 11.01
C TYR A 208 -10.71 -2.50 9.78
N ASN A 209 -11.27 -2.06 8.65
CA ASN A 209 -10.91 -2.64 7.35
C ASN A 209 -9.41 -2.46 7.12
N ALA A 210 -8.79 -3.38 6.38
CA ALA A 210 -7.38 -3.29 6.01
C ALA A 210 -7.07 -1.98 5.28
N LYS A 211 -7.98 -1.55 4.39
CA LYS A 211 -7.91 -0.28 3.67
C LYS A 211 -7.97 0.97 4.58
N ASP A 212 -8.49 0.86 5.80
CA ASP A 212 -8.59 1.98 6.75
C ASP A 212 -7.35 2.10 7.65
N VAL A 213 -6.35 1.23 7.46
CA VAL A 213 -5.15 1.18 8.29
C VAL A 213 -3.89 1.47 7.49
N ALA A 214 -3.26 2.62 7.79
CA ALA A 214 -1.94 2.96 7.28
C ALA A 214 -0.85 2.31 8.15
N PHE A 215 -0.24 1.23 7.68
CA PHE A 215 0.78 0.48 8.42
C PHE A 215 2.07 1.29 8.66
N ALA A 216 2.87 0.90 9.64
CA ALA A 216 4.03 1.67 10.12
C ALA A 216 5.13 1.86 9.06
N ASN A 217 5.16 1.02 8.04
CA ASN A 217 6.06 1.10 6.89
C ASN A 217 5.60 2.09 5.80
N THR A 218 4.45 2.74 5.98
CA THR A 218 3.94 3.80 5.08
C THR A 218 4.29 5.18 5.62
N THR A 219 5.05 5.96 4.86
CA THR A 219 5.47 7.32 5.27
C THR A 219 4.29 8.29 5.19
N TYR A 220 3.73 8.45 4.00
CA TYR A 220 2.57 9.29 3.75
C TYR A 220 1.41 8.45 3.24
N ASN A 221 0.23 8.66 3.83
CA ASN A 221 -1.02 8.11 3.33
C ASN A 221 -1.93 9.28 2.94
N LEU A 222 -2.29 9.32 1.65
CA LEU A 222 -3.16 10.35 1.08
C LEU A 222 -4.52 9.73 0.84
N GLU A 223 -5.48 10.10 1.67
CA GLU A 223 -6.82 9.54 1.67
C GLU A 223 -7.78 10.52 0.99
N VAL A 224 -8.38 10.11 -0.11
CA VAL A 224 -9.49 10.81 -0.75
C VAL A 224 -10.77 10.08 -0.44
N GLN A 225 -11.76 10.79 0.09
CA GLN A 225 -13.13 10.33 0.25
C GLN A 225 -14.01 11.07 -0.75
N SER A 226 -14.90 10.36 -1.43
CA SER A 226 -15.88 11.00 -2.31
C SER A 226 -16.97 11.72 -1.51
N LYS A 227 -17.82 12.46 -2.22
CA LYS A 227 -18.91 13.23 -1.65
C LYS A 227 -19.83 12.31 -0.85
N ARG A 228 -19.90 12.60 0.46
CA ARG A 228 -20.85 11.98 1.37
C ARG A 228 -22.28 12.35 0.96
N VAL A 229 -23.04 11.36 0.48
CA VAL A 229 -24.47 11.53 0.26
C VAL A 229 -25.17 11.22 1.57
N PHE A 230 -25.35 12.24 2.41
CA PHE A 230 -26.19 12.12 3.58
C PHE A 230 -27.66 12.05 3.13
N LEU A 231 -28.23 10.85 3.04
CA LEU A 231 -29.68 10.71 3.26
C LEU A 231 -29.92 10.90 4.76
N ARG A 232 -29.87 12.14 5.25
CA ARG A 232 -30.34 12.46 6.60
C ARG A 232 -31.82 12.09 6.67
N ARG A 233 -32.18 11.06 7.44
CA ARG A 233 -33.52 10.99 8.00
C ARG A 233 -33.66 12.17 8.96
N GLU A 234 -34.70 12.97 8.75
CA GLU A 234 -35.10 14.05 9.65
C GLU A 234 -35.22 13.48 11.08
N GLY A 235 -34.40 13.96 12.02
CA GLY A 235 -34.48 13.58 13.45
C GLY A 235 -33.31 12.80 14.07
N GLN A 236 -32.28 12.38 13.33
CA GLN A 236 -31.08 11.75 13.95
C GLN A 236 -29.95 12.76 14.21
N GLN A 237 -29.62 13.00 15.48
CA GLN A 237 -28.40 13.68 15.91
C GLN A 237 -27.32 12.67 16.29
N GLY A 238 -26.13 12.80 15.70
CA GLY A 238 -24.87 12.26 16.22
C GLY A 238 -24.66 10.74 16.09
N GLY A 239 -24.00 10.31 15.02
CA GLY A 239 -23.48 8.96 14.85
C GLY A 239 -22.91 8.76 13.44
N ASP A 240 -21.91 7.90 13.30
CA ASP A 240 -21.48 7.36 12.00
C ASP A 240 -22.64 6.52 11.45
N VAL A 241 -23.39 7.08 10.49
CA VAL A 241 -24.57 6.42 9.90
C VAL A 241 -24.15 5.81 8.57
N GLU A 242 -24.10 4.47 8.51
CA GLU A 242 -24.17 3.72 7.25
C GLU A 242 -25.49 4.07 6.53
N PRO A 243 -25.47 4.52 5.27
CA PRO A 243 -26.70 4.70 4.52
C PRO A 243 -27.32 3.35 4.17
N GLN A 244 -28.57 3.14 4.61
CA GLN A 244 -29.45 2.14 4.00
C GLN A 244 -30.25 2.80 2.87
N GLY A 245 -30.00 2.41 1.61
CA GLY A 245 -30.82 2.82 0.45
C GLY A 245 -30.04 2.89 -0.88
N GLU A 246 -30.75 2.64 -1.98
CA GLU A 246 -30.24 2.39 -3.35
C GLU A 246 -29.60 3.56 -4.10
N THR A 247 -29.16 4.62 -3.43
CA THR A 247 -28.57 5.79 -4.10
C THR A 247 -27.25 6.17 -3.47
N ASN A 248 -26.18 5.65 -4.07
CA ASN A 248 -24.75 5.82 -3.76
C ASN A 248 -24.18 4.94 -2.62
N PHE A 249 -24.23 3.61 -2.82
CA PHE A 249 -23.72 2.57 -1.90
C PHE A 249 -22.18 2.56 -1.71
N ALA A 250 -21.43 3.33 -2.48
CA ALA A 250 -19.99 3.19 -2.58
C ALA A 250 -19.29 4.51 -2.28
N TYR A 251 -19.09 4.85 -1.02
CA TYR A 251 -18.18 5.94 -0.64
C TYR A 251 -17.44 5.61 0.64
N ASP A 252 -16.21 6.09 0.75
CA ASP A 252 -15.40 5.95 1.94
C ASP A 252 -15.87 6.93 3.03
N TYR A 253 -16.23 6.40 4.20
CA TYR A 253 -16.67 7.20 5.35
C TYR A 253 -15.74 7.08 6.55
N THR A 254 -14.78 6.15 6.54
CA THR A 254 -13.93 5.84 7.69
C THR A 254 -12.56 6.43 7.48
N ALA A 255 -12.24 7.49 8.22
CA ALA A 255 -10.91 8.11 8.14
C ALA A 255 -9.80 7.14 8.53
N ASN A 256 -8.74 7.07 7.71
CA ASN A 256 -7.61 6.17 7.91
C ASN A 256 -6.89 6.41 9.24
N ARG A 257 -6.35 5.33 9.82
CA ARG A 257 -5.64 5.35 11.11
C ARG A 257 -4.35 4.54 11.05
N ARG A 258 -3.40 4.87 11.92
CA ARG A 258 -2.29 3.97 12.28
C ARG A 258 -2.80 2.88 13.23
N THR A 259 -2.06 1.78 13.35
CA THR A 259 -2.38 0.68 14.28
C THR A 259 -2.42 1.11 15.76
N ASN A 260 -1.76 2.21 16.11
CA ASN A 260 -1.80 2.84 17.43
C ASN A 260 -2.92 3.89 17.59
N GLY A 261 -3.81 4.02 16.59
CA GLY A 261 -4.93 4.98 16.58
C GLY A 261 -4.58 6.40 16.15
N SER A 262 -3.29 6.74 15.98
CA SER A 262 -2.87 8.06 15.52
C SER A 262 -3.18 8.31 14.04
N THR A 263 -3.11 9.58 13.62
CA THR A 263 -3.25 10.02 12.22
C THR A 263 -1.93 10.55 11.65
N THR A 264 -0.79 10.24 12.29
CA THR A 264 0.52 10.77 11.88
C THR A 264 0.85 10.36 10.44
N GLY A 265 1.19 11.33 9.60
CA GLY A 265 1.51 11.10 8.18
C GLY A 265 0.30 10.68 7.34
N ILE A 266 -0.92 10.82 7.86
CA ILE A 266 -2.17 10.62 7.11
C ILE A 266 -2.74 12.00 6.79
N TYR A 267 -3.08 12.21 5.53
CA TYR A 267 -3.73 13.43 5.05
C TYR A 267 -5.01 13.03 4.36
N THR A 268 -6.13 13.66 4.73
CA THR A 268 -7.46 13.31 4.20
C THR A 268 -8.07 14.50 3.46
N TYR A 269 -8.63 14.22 2.29
CA TYR A 269 -9.49 15.11 1.53
C TYR A 269 -10.87 14.49 1.37
N VAL A 270 -11.91 15.25 1.65
CA VAL A 270 -13.30 14.83 1.42
C VAL A 270 -13.87 15.71 0.32
N SER A 271 -14.18 15.12 -0.82
CA SER A 271 -14.74 15.86 -1.95
C SER A 271 -16.13 16.38 -1.59
N SER A 272 -16.42 17.62 -2.01
CA SER A 272 -17.75 18.22 -1.83
C SER A 272 -18.67 17.99 -3.03
N SER A 273 -18.10 17.59 -4.18
CA SER A 273 -18.78 17.56 -5.48
C SER A 273 -18.62 16.25 -6.24
N GLU A 274 -17.54 15.49 -6.03
CA GLU A 274 -17.23 14.29 -6.82
C GLU A 274 -17.75 13.05 -6.13
N GLY A 275 -18.41 12.16 -6.87
CA GLY A 275 -18.78 10.84 -6.37
C GLY A 275 -17.65 9.83 -6.57
N HIS A 276 -17.94 8.58 -6.22
CA HIS A 276 -17.00 7.45 -6.25
C HIS A 276 -16.19 7.39 -7.55
N ASN A 277 -16.88 7.33 -8.69
CA ASN A 277 -16.23 7.15 -9.99
C ASN A 277 -15.63 8.45 -10.57
N GLN A 278 -15.73 9.60 -9.87
CA GLN A 278 -15.17 10.87 -10.35
C GLN A 278 -13.87 11.25 -9.63
N VAL A 279 -13.62 10.72 -8.43
CA VAL A 279 -12.43 11.10 -7.64
C VAL A 279 -11.12 10.58 -8.24
N ASP A 280 -11.19 9.65 -9.18
CA ASP A 280 -10.04 9.04 -9.84
C ASP A 280 -9.75 9.62 -11.24
N GLU A 281 -10.59 10.54 -11.73
CA GLU A 281 -10.44 11.16 -13.04
C GLU A 281 -9.29 12.18 -13.06
N PRO A 282 -8.42 12.18 -14.08
CA PRO A 282 -7.49 13.29 -14.31
C PRO A 282 -8.22 14.62 -14.45
N GLY A 283 -7.75 15.63 -13.71
CA GLY A 283 -8.39 16.95 -13.65
C GLY A 283 -9.50 17.07 -12.60
N SER A 284 -9.84 15.99 -11.90
CA SER A 284 -10.69 16.04 -10.70
C SER A 284 -10.04 16.88 -9.59
N GLN A 285 -10.85 17.50 -8.74
CA GLN A 285 -10.41 18.20 -7.53
C GLN A 285 -9.69 17.24 -6.57
N ALA A 286 -10.21 16.01 -6.46
CA ALA A 286 -9.57 14.93 -5.71
C ALA A 286 -8.13 14.66 -6.19
N LEU A 287 -7.93 14.42 -7.49
CA LEU A 287 -6.60 14.12 -8.00
C LEU A 287 -5.69 15.35 -7.98
N ALA A 288 -6.22 16.54 -8.27
CA ALA A 288 -5.47 17.78 -8.12
C ALA A 288 -4.99 18.00 -6.67
N TRP A 289 -5.80 17.63 -5.67
CA TRP A 289 -5.39 17.64 -4.28
C TRP A 289 -4.25 16.65 -4.01
N VAL A 290 -4.35 15.41 -4.54
CA VAL A 290 -3.27 14.39 -4.42
C VAL A 290 -1.97 14.91 -5.02
N GLU A 291 -2.01 15.45 -6.24
CA GLU A 291 -0.85 16.02 -6.92
C GLU A 291 -0.23 17.17 -6.11
N GLY A 292 -1.08 18.06 -5.57
CA GLY A 292 -0.64 19.14 -4.70
C GLY A 292 0.00 18.66 -3.39
N GLN A 293 -0.49 17.55 -2.80
CA GLN A 293 0.14 16.94 -1.63
C GLN A 293 1.51 16.36 -1.96
N ILE A 294 1.64 15.65 -3.09
CA ILE A 294 2.93 15.11 -3.55
C ILE A 294 3.95 16.24 -3.73
N GLN A 295 3.56 17.33 -4.41
CA GLN A 295 4.44 18.48 -4.63
C GLN A 295 4.84 19.16 -3.32
N ARG A 296 3.93 19.23 -2.34
CA ARG A 296 4.19 19.83 -1.02
C ARG A 296 5.09 18.97 -0.14
N LEU A 297 4.90 17.65 -0.17
CA LEU A 297 5.55 16.71 0.76
C LEU A 297 6.87 16.13 0.21
N GLY A 298 7.05 16.09 -1.11
CA GLY A 298 8.26 15.59 -1.77
C GLY A 298 8.51 14.09 -1.57
N LEU A 299 9.73 13.61 -1.88
CA LEU A 299 10.13 12.25 -1.52
C LEU A 299 10.82 12.23 -0.15
N PRO A 300 10.47 11.28 0.74
CA PRO A 300 11.13 11.08 2.02
C PRO A 300 12.48 10.34 1.91
#